data_AF-A0A3N7G1Q9-F1
#
_entry.id   AF-A0A3N7G1Q9-F1
#
_cell.length_a   1.000
_cell.length_b   1.000
_cell.length_c   1.000
_cell.angle_alpha   90.00
_cell.angle_beta   90.00
_cell.angle_gamma   90.00
#
_symmetry.space_group_name_H-M   'P 1'
#
loop_
_entity.id
_entity.type
_entity.pdbx_description
1 polymer ?
#
loop_
_entity_poly.entity_id
_entity_poly.type
_entity_poly.pdbx_seq_one_letter_code
_entity_poly.pdbx_strand_id
1 'polypeptide(L)'
;MIEQLDDSYLGCERWLPSRPKVEKPPSVFNAATLAYIDDSIFELYARRHFLFPPLSLEEHNDCVIAVVRCEAQDALLQKLLNDNYLSEEESP
;
A
#
# COMPACT_ATOMS: atom_id res chain seq x y z
N MET A 1 21.70 7.97 -3.64
CA MET A 1 22.15 6.62 -4.03
C MET A 1 20.88 5.79 -4.13
N ILE A 2 20.34 5.58 -5.33
CA ILE A 2 19.06 4.87 -5.52
C ILE A 2 19.37 3.39 -5.32
N GLU A 3 18.87 2.81 -4.23
CA GLU A 3 18.92 1.36 -4.04
C GLU A 3 18.23 0.71 -5.24
N GLN A 4 18.99 -0.06 -6.01
CA GLN A 4 18.45 -0.92 -7.05
C GLN A 4 17.64 -2.01 -6.34
N LEU A 5 16.35 -1.74 -6.10
CA LEU A 5 15.42 -2.78 -5.67
C LEU A 5 15.39 -3.85 -6.77
N ASP A 6 15.86 -5.03 -6.42
CA ASP A 6 15.83 -6.25 -7.22
C ASP A 6 14.46 -6.38 -7.93
N ASP A 7 14.48 -6.47 -9.26
CA ASP A 7 13.27 -6.51 -10.12
C ASP A 7 12.55 -7.87 -10.10
N SER A 8 12.97 -8.75 -9.19
CA SER A 8 12.41 -10.07 -8.95
C SER A 8 11.77 -10.10 -7.56
N TYR A 9 10.50 -10.49 -7.47
CA TYR A 9 9.87 -10.85 -6.20
C TYR A 9 9.45 -12.33 -6.29
N LEU A 10 10.10 -13.18 -5.48
CA LEU A 10 9.87 -14.63 -5.43
C LEU A 10 10.13 -15.36 -6.77
N GLY A 11 11.07 -14.88 -7.58
CA GLY A 11 11.41 -15.50 -8.87
C GLY A 11 10.41 -15.23 -10.00
N CYS A 12 9.36 -14.44 -9.72
CA CYS A 12 8.51 -13.84 -10.74
C CYS A 12 8.97 -12.41 -11.04
N GLU A 13 8.83 -11.98 -12.30
CA GLU A 13 9.00 -10.57 -12.66
C GLU A 13 8.13 -9.70 -11.75
N ARG A 14 8.73 -8.65 -11.18
CA ARG A 14 8.02 -7.71 -10.34
C ARG A 14 6.94 -7.00 -11.16
N TRP A 15 5.70 -7.49 -11.05
CA TRP A 15 4.54 -6.79 -11.57
C TRP A 15 4.25 -5.59 -10.67
N LEU A 16 4.94 -4.49 -10.93
CA LEU A 16 4.47 -3.17 -10.57
C LEU A 16 3.81 -2.60 -11.82
N PRO A 17 2.50 -2.29 -11.81
CA PRO A 17 1.92 -1.59 -12.94
C PRO A 17 2.72 -0.30 -13.12
N SER A 18 3.24 -0.07 -14.33
CA SER A 18 3.94 1.18 -14.62
C SER A 18 3.01 2.32 -14.25
N ARG A 19 3.51 3.32 -13.49
CA ARG A 19 2.71 4.46 -13.04
C ARG A 19 1.95 5.00 -14.27
N PRO A 20 0.60 4.90 -14.30
CA PRO A 20 -0.16 5.39 -15.44
C PRO A 20 0.17 6.87 -15.64
N LYS A 21 0.24 7.31 -16.89
CA LYS A 21 0.30 8.75 -17.17
C LYS A 21 -1.04 9.34 -16.74
N VAL A 22 -1.09 9.88 -15.53
CA VAL A 22 -2.30 10.50 -15.01
C VAL A 22 -2.44 11.86 -15.68
N GLU A 23 -3.43 12.01 -16.56
CA GLU A 23 -3.69 13.27 -17.27
C GLU A 23 -4.19 14.39 -16.34
N LYS A 24 -4.79 14.02 -15.19
CA LYS A 24 -5.34 14.96 -14.21
C LYS A 24 -4.68 14.74 -12.85
N PRO A 25 -4.27 15.81 -12.14
CA PRO A 25 -3.69 15.64 -10.83
C PRO A 25 -4.71 15.04 -9.84
N PRO A 26 -4.28 14.20 -8.88
CA PRO A 26 -5.15 13.60 -7.87
C PRO A 26 -5.96 14.62 -7.06
N SER A 27 -5.48 15.87 -6.97
CA SER A 27 -6.14 16.99 -6.30
C SER A 27 -7.52 17.37 -6.86
N VAL A 28 -7.92 16.81 -8.01
CA VAL A 28 -9.28 16.97 -8.58
C VAL A 28 -10.30 16.12 -7.83
N PHE A 29 -9.87 15.05 -7.15
CA PHE A 29 -10.76 14.16 -6.41
C PHE A 29 -10.93 14.64 -4.96
N ASN A 30 -12.14 14.47 -4.42
CA ASN A 30 -12.37 14.72 -3.00
C ASN A 30 -11.70 13.61 -2.15
N ALA A 31 -11.43 13.92 -0.88
CA ALA A 31 -10.75 13.02 0.03
C ALA A 31 -11.42 11.65 0.17
N ALA A 32 -12.76 11.58 0.19
CA ALA A 32 -13.48 10.32 0.32
C ALA A 32 -13.32 9.42 -0.92
N THR A 33 -13.22 10.01 -2.11
CA THR A 33 -13.01 9.29 -3.37
C THR A 33 -11.59 8.73 -3.44
N LEU A 34 -10.60 9.52 -3.00
CA LEU A 34 -9.22 9.06 -2.90
C LEU A 34 -9.11 7.92 -1.88
N ALA A 35 -9.65 8.09 -0.68
CA ALA A 35 -9.66 7.06 0.35
C ALA A 35 -10.30 5.73 -0.11
N TYR A 36 -11.39 5.79 -0.87
CA TYR A 36 -12.03 4.59 -1.43
C TYR A 36 -11.11 3.83 -2.41
N ILE A 37 -10.39 4.55 -3.26
CA ILE A 37 -9.43 3.96 -4.20
C ILE A 37 -8.21 3.43 -3.43
N ASP A 38 -7.71 4.19 -2.47
CA ASP A 38 -6.54 3.85 -1.67
C ASP A 38 -6.78 2.60 -0.81
N ASP A 39 -7.97 2.41 -0.26
CA ASP A 39 -8.36 1.19 0.47
C ASP A 39 -8.21 -0.05 -0.43
N SER A 40 -8.69 0.04 -1.67
CA SER A 40 -8.60 -1.06 -2.64
C SER A 40 -7.15 -1.37 -3.03
N ILE A 41 -6.33 -0.33 -3.19
CA ILE A 41 -4.90 -0.46 -3.50
C ILE A 41 -4.17 -1.10 -2.32
N PHE A 42 -4.39 -0.60 -1.10
CA PHE A 42 -3.73 -1.08 0.10
C PHE A 42 -4.08 -2.54 0.39
N GLU A 43 -5.35 -2.92 0.27
CA GLU A 43 -5.78 -4.32 0.45
C GLU A 43 -5.11 -5.25 -0.56
N LEU A 44 -4.96 -4.84 -1.83
CA LEU A 44 -4.25 -5.62 -2.84
C LEU A 44 -2.79 -5.87 -2.43
N TYR A 45 -2.09 -4.84 -1.94
CA TYR A 45 -0.72 -4.97 -1.46
C TYR A 45 -0.62 -5.85 -0.21
N ALA A 46 -1.55 -5.71 0.74
CA ALA A 46 -1.59 -6.55 1.94
C ALA A 46 -1.82 -8.02 1.59
N ARG A 47 -2.83 -8.32 0.74
CA ARG A 47 -3.11 -9.68 0.28
C ARG A 47 -1.91 -10.30 -0.42
N ARG A 48 -1.21 -9.53 -1.27
CA ARG A 48 0.01 -9.96 -1.95
C ARG A 48 1.14 -10.26 -0.98
N HIS A 49 1.33 -9.43 0.04
CA HIS A 49 2.38 -9.60 1.03
C HIS A 49 2.26 -10.94 1.75
N PHE A 50 1.05 -11.32 2.15
CA PHE A 50 0.76 -12.58 2.84
C PHE A 50 0.57 -13.80 1.93
N LEU A 51 0.80 -13.69 0.61
CA LEU A 51 0.78 -14.87 -0.27
C LEU A 51 1.88 -15.88 0.06
N PHE A 52 2.98 -15.41 0.68
CA PHE A 52 4.11 -16.25 1.04
C PHE A 52 4.60 -15.94 2.47
N PRO A 53 4.84 -16.97 3.30
CA PRO A 53 4.59 -18.39 3.05
C PRO A 53 3.09 -18.69 2.86
N PRO A 54 2.71 -19.75 2.11
CA PRO A 54 1.31 -20.08 1.90
C PRO A 54 0.65 -20.45 3.23
N LEU A 55 -0.42 -19.72 3.56
CA LEU A 55 -1.25 -19.93 4.74
C LEU A 55 -2.58 -20.59 4.35
N SER A 56 -3.33 -21.09 5.33
CA SER A 56 -4.74 -21.40 5.08
C SER A 56 -5.52 -20.14 4.73
N LEU A 57 -6.67 -20.30 4.06
CA LEU A 57 -7.50 -19.16 3.65
C LEU A 57 -7.94 -18.30 4.85
N GLU A 58 -8.23 -18.93 5.98
CA GLU A 58 -8.66 -18.26 7.22
C GLU A 58 -7.50 -17.45 7.82
N GLU A 59 -6.33 -18.06 8.00
CA GLU A 59 -5.14 -17.38 8.52
C GLU A 59 -4.69 -16.23 7.60
N HIS A 60 -4.74 -16.44 6.28
CA HIS A 60 -4.44 -15.39 5.30
C HIS A 60 -5.38 -14.19 5.46
N ASN A 61 -6.69 -14.46 5.55
CA ASN A 61 -7.68 -13.42 5.74
C ASN A 61 -7.48 -12.68 7.08
N ASP A 62 -7.17 -13.40 8.16
CA ASP A 62 -6.91 -12.80 9.47
C ASP A 62 -5.68 -11.89 9.45
N CYS A 63 -4.59 -12.32 8.80
CA CYS A 63 -3.40 -11.49 8.60
C CYS A 63 -3.72 -10.22 7.81
N VAL A 64 -4.48 -10.33 6.72
CA VAL A 64 -4.88 -9.19 5.91
C VAL A 64 -5.74 -8.23 6.73
N ILE A 65 -6.78 -8.73 7.41
CA ILE A 65 -7.68 -7.92 8.25
C ILE A 65 -6.90 -7.21 9.35
N ALA A 66 -5.93 -7.87 9.98
CA ALA A 66 -5.11 -7.25 11.02
C ALA A 66 -4.36 -5.99 10.53
N VAL A 67 -4.06 -5.89 9.23
CA VAL A 67 -3.33 -4.77 8.63
C VAL A 67 -4.26 -3.73 7.99
N VAL A 68 -5.35 -4.14 7.35
CA VAL A 68 -6.24 -3.21 6.60
C VAL A 68 -7.26 -2.48 7.47
N ARG A 69 -7.37 -2.83 8.75
CA ARG A 69 -8.27 -2.17 9.69
C ARG A 69 -7.85 -0.72 9.96
N CYS A 70 -8.84 0.15 10.19
CA CYS A 70 -8.63 1.57 10.45
C CYS A 70 -7.65 1.83 11.60
N GLU A 71 -7.70 1.02 12.68
CA GLU A 71 -6.81 1.19 13.83
C GLU A 71 -5.34 0.89 13.48
N ALA A 72 -5.09 -0.09 12.60
CA ALA A 72 -3.76 -0.43 12.12
C ALA A 72 -3.24 0.62 11.12
N GLN A 73 -4.11 1.10 10.24
CA GLN A 73 -3.78 2.18 9.29
C GLN A 73 -3.46 3.50 10.02
N ASP A 74 -4.21 3.86 11.07
CA ASP A 74 -3.91 5.03 11.90
C ASP A 74 -2.57 4.90 12.61
N ALA A 75 -2.31 3.75 13.24
CA ALA A 75 -1.01 3.49 13.88
C ALA A 75 0.16 3.56 12.88
N LEU A 76 -0.04 3.07 11.65
CA LEU A 76 0.95 3.18 10.57
C LEU A 76 1.16 4.64 10.15
N LEU A 77 0.10 5.42 9.98
CA LEU A 77 0.17 6.83 9.64
C LEU A 77 0.95 7.62 10.70
N GLN A 78 0.65 7.41 11.99
CA GLN A 78 1.39 8.03 13.09
C GLN A 78 2.88 7.69 13.03
N LYS A 79 3.23 6.45 12.71
CA LYS A 79 4.62 6.04 12.54
C LYS A 79 5.29 6.78 11.36
N LEU A 80 4.63 6.87 10.20
CA LEU A 80 5.15 7.55 9.02
C LEU A 80 5.39 9.05 9.25
N LEU A 81 4.49 9.69 10.00
CA LEU A 81 4.65 11.09 10.42
C LEU A 81 5.84 11.27 11.36
N ASN A 82 5.98 10.41 12.37
CA ASN A 82 7.09 10.47 13.32
C ASN A 82 8.45 10.23 12.66
N ASP A 83 8.50 9.32 11.69
CA ASP A 83 9.71 8.95 10.97
C ASP A 83 10.04 9.91 9.80
N ASN A 84 9.23 10.96 9.56
CA ASN A 84 9.39 11.94 8.48
C ASN A 84 9.48 11.30 7.07
N TYR A 85 8.73 10.23 6.83
CA TYR A 85 8.69 9.58 5.52
C TYR A 85 7.87 10.34 4.47
N LEU A 86 6.92 11.17 4.91
CA LEU A 86 6.02 11.91 4.03
C LEU A 86 6.65 13.25 3.61
N SER A 87 6.48 13.61 2.34
CA SER A 87 6.81 14.95 1.86
C SER A 87 5.79 15.99 2.34
N GLU A 88 6.11 17.29 2.20
CA GLU A 88 5.20 18.38 2.59
C GLU A 88 3.84 18.32 1.86
N GLU A 89 3.80 17.76 0.65
CA GLU A 89 2.56 17.59 -0.14
C GLU A 89 1.72 16.39 0.30
N GLU A 90 2.34 15.39 0.93
CA GLU A 90 1.70 14.15 1.38
C GLU A 90 1.31 14.19 2.86
N SER A 91 1.82 15.18 3.59
CA SER A 91 1.39 15.43 4.96
C SER A 91 -0.10 15.83 4.96
N PRO A 92 -0.94 15.18 5.80
CA PRO A 92 -2.35 15.51 5.92
C PRO A 92 -2.60 16.93 6.44
#